data_AF-A0A8X7QQN3-F1
#
_entry.id   AF-A0A8X7QQN3-F1
#
_cell.length_a   1.000
_cell.length_b   1.000
_cell.length_c   1.000
_cell.angle_alpha   90.00
_cell.angle_beta   90.00
_cell.angle_gamma   90.00
#
_symmetry.space_group_name_H-M   'P 1'
#
loop_
_entity.id
_entity.type
_entity.pdbx_description
1 polymer ?
#
loop_
_entity_poly.entity_id
_entity_poly.type
_entity_poly.pdbx_seq_one_letter_code
_entity_poly.pdbx_strand_id
1 'polypeptide(L)'
;MTRLNSFCLDVPGAPGDPHVNDLLSIVEGFGFPVVFAESLKGNYPCNSTNKWVGVTCSGANITVIDFKGMGLNALSLHALHVSELLKLSISLTKLLPDTFQKKKSYRLYTYIPEELTELRNLETLDVSYNHQLYDRYFHFGPNVVVVHGDPGIRYHVPPPVSGYLGSSSQNNNVAKILGSVIGSTVLVLLLIEFVIFLCVKEKKAYHKMHPQQHSGD
;
A
#
# COMPACT_ATOMS: atom_id res chain seq x y z
N MET A 1 -29.96 10.13 21.97
CA MET A 1 -28.74 10.92 21.70
C MET A 1 -27.66 9.94 21.28
N THR A 2 -27.36 9.86 19.98
CA THR A 2 -26.21 9.09 19.48
C THR A 2 -24.95 9.84 19.89
N ARG A 3 -24.12 9.23 20.77
CA ARG A 3 -22.80 9.78 21.07
C ARG A 3 -21.99 9.79 19.78
N LEU A 4 -21.58 10.98 19.34
CA LEU A 4 -20.73 11.20 18.16
C LEU A 4 -19.27 10.83 18.43
N ASN A 5 -18.85 10.82 19.70
CA ASN A 5 -17.47 10.60 20.10
C ASN A 5 -17.24 9.12 20.47
N SER A 6 -16.21 8.53 19.88
CA SER A 6 -15.78 7.16 20.13
C SER A 6 -14.72 7.11 21.22
N PHE A 7 -15.11 7.40 22.47
CA PHE A 7 -14.18 7.33 23.60
C PHE A 7 -13.95 5.88 24.05
N CYS A 8 -12.76 5.62 24.57
CA CYS A 8 -12.39 4.31 25.12
C CYS A 8 -13.13 4.04 26.44
N LEU A 9 -13.28 5.08 27.27
CA LEU A 9 -13.94 5.06 28.57
C LEU A 9 -14.92 6.23 28.71
N ASP A 10 -15.96 6.03 29.51
CA ASP A 10 -16.98 7.03 29.82
C ASP A 10 -16.52 8.04 30.88
N VAL A 11 -15.46 7.70 31.63
CA VAL A 11 -14.93 8.51 32.72
C VAL A 11 -13.79 9.39 32.17
N PRO A 12 -13.96 10.73 32.14
CA PRO A 12 -12.90 11.62 31.69
C PRO A 12 -11.63 11.47 32.53
N GLY A 13 -10.47 11.41 31.87
CA GLY A 13 -9.16 11.34 32.52
C GLY A 13 -8.78 9.97 33.07
N ALA A 14 -9.65 8.96 32.99
CA ALA A 14 -9.27 7.59 33.32
C ALA A 14 -8.29 7.04 32.27
N PRO A 15 -7.21 6.33 32.68
CA PRO A 15 -6.27 5.76 31.74
C PRO A 15 -6.94 4.66 30.91
N GLY A 16 -6.83 4.77 29.58
CA GLY A 16 -7.24 3.72 28.66
C GLY A 16 -6.30 2.51 28.74
N ASP A 17 -6.75 1.40 28.16
CA ASP A 17 -5.91 0.21 27.99
C ASP A 17 -4.65 0.56 27.17
N PRO A 18 -3.45 0.10 27.57
CA PRO A 18 -2.22 0.42 26.84
C PRO A 18 -2.27 0.02 25.35
N HIS A 19 -2.89 -1.11 25.03
CA HIS A 19 -3.01 -1.56 23.64
C HIS A 19 -3.90 -0.64 22.81
N VAL A 20 -4.90 -0.01 23.43
CA VAL A 20 -5.74 1.00 22.79
C VAL A 20 -4.91 2.21 22.41
N ASN A 21 -4.01 2.67 23.29
CA ASN A 21 -3.14 3.81 23.02
C ASN A 21 -2.13 3.51 21.90
N ASP A 22 -1.56 2.30 21.88
CA ASP A 22 -0.64 1.87 20.81
C ASP A 22 -1.36 1.85 19.44
N LEU A 23 -2.54 1.22 19.37
CA LEU A 23 -3.35 1.20 18.15
C LEU A 23 -3.79 2.60 17.73
N LEU A 24 -4.17 3.45 18.68
CA LEU A 24 -4.56 4.83 18.39
C LEU A 24 -3.38 5.64 17.84
N SER A 25 -2.17 5.43 18.36
CA SER A 25 -0.94 6.07 17.87
C SER A 25 -0.61 5.64 16.43
N ILE A 26 -0.88 4.37 16.09
CA ILE A 26 -0.76 3.90 14.70
C ILE A 26 -1.79 4.61 13.80
N VAL A 27 -3.05 4.68 14.24
CA VAL A 27 -4.14 5.31 13.49
C VAL A 27 -3.93 6.82 13.33
N GLU A 28 -3.37 7.47 14.35
CA GLU A 28 -2.90 8.87 14.29
C GLU A 28 -1.82 9.03 13.23
N GLY A 29 -0.88 8.08 13.15
CA GLY A 29 0.13 7.99 12.11
C GLY A 29 -0.40 7.95 10.67
N PHE A 30 -1.68 7.62 10.51
CA PHE A 30 -2.41 7.61 9.25
C PHE A 30 -3.32 8.83 9.05
N GLY A 31 -3.36 9.75 10.02
CA GLY A 31 -4.22 10.94 10.01
C GLY A 31 -5.67 10.65 10.40
N PHE A 32 -5.91 9.67 11.28
CA PHE A 32 -7.24 9.21 11.70
C PHE A 32 -8.21 8.91 10.54
N PRO A 33 -7.90 7.94 9.66
CA PRO A 33 -8.80 7.55 8.58
C PRO A 33 -10.19 7.15 9.08
N VAL A 34 -11.24 7.56 8.36
CA VAL A 34 -12.64 7.34 8.74
C VAL A 34 -12.98 5.85 8.88
N VAL A 35 -12.33 4.97 8.12
CA VAL A 35 -12.50 3.50 8.20
C VAL A 35 -12.28 2.96 9.62
N PHE A 36 -11.44 3.63 10.41
CA PHE A 36 -11.13 3.25 11.78
C PHE A 36 -12.14 3.82 12.79
N ALA A 37 -12.67 5.02 12.53
CA ALA A 37 -13.50 5.78 13.48
C ALA A 37 -14.75 5.01 13.97
N GLU A 38 -15.33 4.15 13.14
CA GLU A 38 -16.51 3.38 13.52
C GLU A 38 -16.19 2.14 14.36
N SER A 39 -14.96 1.61 14.24
CA SER A 39 -14.56 0.32 14.84
C SER A 39 -13.75 0.46 16.12
N LEU A 40 -12.92 1.50 16.28
CA LEU A 40 -12.15 1.76 17.51
C LEU A 40 -13.05 2.36 18.59
N LYS A 41 -13.97 1.54 19.11
CA LYS A 41 -14.89 1.86 20.20
C LYS A 41 -14.54 1.06 21.44
N GLY A 42 -14.64 1.71 22.60
CA GLY A 42 -14.42 1.10 23.90
C GLY A 42 -12.94 0.83 24.19
N ASN A 43 -12.68 0.11 25.28
CA ASN A 43 -11.35 -0.01 25.87
C ASN A 43 -10.65 -1.35 25.57
N TYR A 44 -11.24 -2.22 24.74
CA TYR A 44 -10.76 -3.59 24.55
C TYR A 44 -10.76 -3.97 23.06
N PRO A 45 -9.59 -3.89 22.38
CA PRO A 45 -9.47 -4.21 20.96
C PRO A 45 -9.87 -5.65 20.61
N CYS A 46 -9.68 -6.56 21.57
CA CYS A 46 -9.95 -8.01 21.42
C CYS A 46 -11.37 -8.42 21.85
N ASN A 47 -12.28 -7.46 22.10
CA ASN A 47 -13.65 -7.78 22.48
C ASN A 47 -14.38 -8.47 21.31
N SER A 48 -14.93 -9.66 21.56
CA SER A 48 -15.67 -10.44 20.56
C SER A 48 -16.92 -9.73 20.01
N THR A 49 -17.48 -8.80 20.78
CA THR A 49 -18.70 -8.05 20.46
C THR A 49 -18.43 -6.79 19.63
N ASN A 50 -17.21 -6.25 19.72
CA ASN A 50 -16.77 -5.09 18.94
C ASN A 50 -15.36 -5.34 18.42
N LYS A 51 -15.28 -5.98 17.25
CA LYS A 51 -14.01 -6.28 16.59
C LYS A 51 -13.47 -5.03 15.91
N TRP A 52 -12.28 -4.60 16.32
CA TRP A 52 -11.59 -3.50 15.68
C TRP A 52 -11.15 -3.93 14.28
N VAL A 53 -11.36 -3.05 13.29
CA VAL A 53 -11.04 -3.38 11.91
C VAL A 53 -9.54 -3.60 11.76
N GLY A 54 -9.15 -4.68 11.06
CA GLY A 54 -7.74 -5.03 10.85
C GLY A 54 -7.01 -5.59 12.08
N VAL A 55 -7.68 -5.77 13.22
CA VAL A 55 -7.08 -6.34 14.44
C VAL A 55 -7.55 -7.77 14.63
N THR A 56 -6.60 -8.70 14.81
CA THR A 56 -6.89 -10.09 15.22
C THR A 56 -6.22 -10.37 16.55
N CYS A 57 -6.91 -11.12 17.41
CA CYS A 57 -6.44 -11.46 18.73
C CYS A 57 -6.43 -12.97 18.97
N SER A 58 -5.51 -13.39 19.84
CA SER A 58 -5.52 -14.69 20.52
C SER A 58 -5.78 -14.43 22.01
N GLY A 59 -7.00 -14.73 22.46
CA GLY A 59 -7.45 -14.33 23.79
C GLY A 59 -7.46 -12.80 23.93
N ALA A 60 -6.73 -12.27 24.90
CA ALA A 60 -6.60 -10.83 25.14
C ALA A 60 -5.44 -10.17 24.35
N ASN A 61 -4.61 -10.96 23.68
CA ASN A 61 -3.40 -10.50 23.03
C ASN A 61 -3.66 -10.19 21.55
N ILE A 62 -3.24 -9.02 21.08
CA ILE A 62 -3.26 -8.69 19.66
C ILE A 62 -2.12 -9.43 18.96
N THR A 63 -2.46 -10.26 17.98
CA THR A 63 -1.50 -11.09 17.24
C THR A 63 -1.34 -10.65 15.80
N VAL A 64 -2.34 -9.99 15.21
CA VAL A 64 -2.26 -9.47 13.84
C VAL A 64 -2.81 -8.07 13.76
N ILE A 65 -2.08 -7.19 13.07
CA ILE A 65 -2.54 -5.91 12.58
C ILE A 65 -2.42 -5.93 11.04
N ASP A 66 -3.55 -5.90 10.35
CA ASP A 66 -3.62 -5.93 8.88
C ASP A 66 -4.47 -4.76 8.38
N PHE A 67 -3.80 -3.71 7.93
CA PHE A 67 -4.39 -2.50 7.37
C PHE A 67 -4.20 -2.38 5.86
N LYS A 68 -4.02 -3.50 5.18
CA LYS A 68 -3.94 -3.51 3.72
C LYS A 68 -5.26 -3.11 3.08
N GLY A 69 -5.17 -2.34 2.00
CA GLY A 69 -6.33 -1.91 1.21
C GLY A 69 -7.30 -0.95 1.91
N MET A 70 -6.93 -0.36 3.04
CA MET A 70 -7.83 0.47 3.87
C MET A 70 -7.90 1.95 3.49
N GLY A 71 -7.43 2.36 2.30
CA GLY A 71 -7.49 3.77 1.89
C GLY A 71 -6.48 4.68 2.58
N LEU A 72 -5.38 4.13 3.11
CA LEU A 72 -4.38 4.88 3.87
C LEU A 72 -3.54 5.78 2.95
N ASN A 73 -3.29 7.03 3.36
CA ASN A 73 -2.63 8.05 2.52
C ASN A 73 -1.28 8.53 3.06
N ALA A 74 -0.95 8.16 4.29
CA ALA A 74 0.30 8.48 4.97
C ALA A 74 0.74 7.24 5.77
N LEU A 75 2.02 7.15 6.13
CA LEU A 75 2.55 6.12 7.02
C LEU A 75 3.51 6.79 8.00
N SER A 76 3.04 7.17 9.18
CA SER A 76 3.89 7.65 10.26
C SER A 76 3.75 6.71 11.45
N LEU A 77 4.42 5.57 11.41
CA LEU A 77 4.42 4.68 12.56
C LEU A 77 5.27 5.30 13.67
N HIS A 78 4.71 5.34 14.87
CA HIS A 78 5.45 5.56 16.10
C HIS A 78 5.80 4.20 16.73
N ALA A 79 6.56 4.22 17.82
CA ALA A 79 6.92 3.00 18.54
C ALA A 79 5.66 2.18 18.85
N LEU A 80 5.69 0.91 18.48
CA LEU A 80 4.58 -0.02 18.64
C LEU A 80 4.94 -1.00 19.74
N HIS A 81 4.21 -0.97 20.85
CA HIS A 81 4.51 -1.80 22.03
C HIS A 81 3.55 -2.98 22.17
N VAL A 82 3.26 -3.67 21.06
CA VAL A 82 2.42 -4.87 21.07
C VAL A 82 3.30 -6.12 21.11
N SER A 83 3.60 -6.61 22.30
CA SER A 83 4.59 -7.68 22.50
C SER A 83 4.24 -8.99 21.78
N GLU A 84 2.97 -9.31 21.62
CA GLU A 84 2.46 -10.57 21.07
C GLU A 84 2.17 -10.51 19.57
N LEU A 85 2.57 -9.41 18.91
CA LEU A 85 2.30 -9.20 17.50
C LEU A 85 3.12 -10.16 16.63
N LEU A 86 2.43 -11.03 15.89
CA LEU A 86 3.02 -11.99 14.96
C LEU A 86 3.11 -11.42 13.54
N LYS A 87 2.09 -10.65 13.13
CA LYS A 87 2.01 -10.10 11.78
C LYS A 87 1.61 -8.62 11.79
N LEU A 88 2.38 -7.80 11.09
CA LEU A 88 2.05 -6.43 10.75
C LEU A 88 1.96 -6.27 9.24
N SER A 89 0.85 -5.76 8.72
CA SER A 89 0.64 -5.56 7.29
C SER A 89 0.02 -4.21 7.01
N ILE A 90 0.70 -3.38 6.22
CA ILE A 90 0.26 -2.02 5.93
C ILE A 90 0.51 -1.72 4.45
N SER A 91 -0.49 -1.17 3.76
CA SER A 91 -0.33 -0.68 2.38
C SER A 91 -0.99 0.69 2.23
N LEU A 92 -0.28 1.65 1.65
CA LEU A 92 -0.87 2.93 1.24
C LEU A 92 -1.64 2.78 -0.07
N THR A 93 -2.76 3.48 -0.17
CA THR A 93 -3.66 3.46 -1.35
C THR A 93 -3.34 4.58 -2.32
N LYS A 94 -2.69 5.66 -1.85
CA LYS A 94 -2.36 6.82 -2.67
C LYS A 94 -0.93 7.25 -2.40
N LEU A 95 -0.09 7.15 -3.42
CA LEU A 95 1.13 7.93 -3.47
C LEU A 95 0.70 9.40 -3.53
N LEU A 96 1.18 10.20 -2.58
CA LEU A 96 1.15 11.65 -2.74
C LEU A 96 1.73 11.96 -4.14
N PRO A 97 1.11 12.85 -4.94
CA PRO A 97 1.59 13.13 -6.29
C PRO A 97 3.09 13.42 -6.28
N ASP A 98 3.85 13.03 -7.31
CA ASP A 98 5.33 13.16 -7.33
C ASP A 98 5.85 14.58 -7.01
N THR A 99 5.02 15.60 -7.26
CA THR A 99 5.27 16.99 -6.86
C THR A 99 5.30 17.21 -5.35
N PHE A 100 4.52 16.46 -4.57
CA PHE A 100 4.54 16.45 -3.11
C PHE A 100 5.75 15.68 -2.59
N GLN A 101 6.15 14.56 -3.20
CA GLN A 101 7.34 13.80 -2.77
C GLN A 101 8.65 14.62 -2.81
N LYS A 102 8.76 15.60 -3.71
CA LYS A 102 9.93 16.50 -3.82
C LYS A 102 10.04 17.50 -2.67
N LYS A 103 8.97 17.80 -1.94
CA LYS A 103 9.05 18.69 -0.77
C LYS A 103 9.58 17.86 0.41
N LYS A 104 10.70 18.27 1.00
CA LYS A 104 11.31 17.65 2.21
C LYS A 104 10.29 17.41 3.34
N SER A 105 9.26 18.26 3.43
CA SER A 105 8.18 18.17 4.40
C SER A 105 7.25 16.96 4.23
N TYR A 106 7.15 16.35 3.04
CA TYR A 106 6.27 15.20 2.83
C TYR A 106 6.96 13.84 2.95
N ARG A 107 8.30 13.82 2.91
CA ARG A 107 9.10 12.66 3.36
C ARG A 107 8.91 12.36 4.85
N LEU A 108 8.36 13.30 5.61
CA LEU A 108 8.01 13.12 7.03
C LEU A 108 6.84 12.13 7.24
N TYR A 109 5.98 11.94 6.23
CA TYR A 109 4.80 11.06 6.31
C TYR A 109 5.07 9.63 5.84
N THR A 110 6.34 9.24 5.78
CA THR A 110 6.71 7.86 5.51
C THR A 110 7.85 7.50 6.43
N TYR A 111 7.52 7.06 7.63
CA TYR A 111 8.44 6.65 8.66
C TYR A 111 7.99 5.31 9.24
N ILE A 112 8.93 4.38 9.31
CA ILE A 112 8.80 3.14 10.05
C ILE A 112 9.91 3.18 11.11
N PRO A 113 9.57 3.11 12.40
CA PRO A 113 10.53 3.19 13.49
C PRO A 113 11.43 1.95 13.48
N GLU A 114 12.70 2.14 13.87
CA GLU A 114 13.63 1.02 14.08
C GLU A 114 13.18 0.15 15.25
N GLU A 115 12.42 0.72 16.19
CA GLU A 115 11.78 0.08 17.32
C GLU A 115 10.86 -1.07 16.90
N LEU A 116 10.36 -1.12 15.66
CA LEU A 116 9.65 -2.31 15.16
C LEU A 116 10.53 -3.56 15.14
N THR A 117 11.84 -3.40 14.98
CA THR A 117 12.80 -4.51 15.02
C THR A 117 12.93 -5.13 16.41
N GLU A 118 12.47 -4.44 17.46
CA GLU A 118 12.45 -4.92 18.84
C GLU A 118 11.25 -5.83 19.16
N LEU A 119 10.28 -5.94 18.23
CA LEU A 119 9.13 -6.84 18.34
C LEU A 119 9.57 -8.29 18.21
N ARG A 120 9.88 -8.92 19.35
CA ARG A 120 10.49 -10.26 19.44
C ARG A 120 9.64 -11.38 18.85
N ASN A 121 8.33 -11.23 18.88
CA ASN A 121 7.38 -12.23 18.38
C ASN A 121 6.96 -11.96 16.93
N LEU A 122 7.45 -10.89 16.29
CA LEU A 122 7.09 -10.57 14.92
C LEU A 122 7.65 -11.63 13.97
N GLU A 123 6.77 -12.27 13.21
CA GLU A 123 7.13 -13.27 12.21
C GLU A 123 7.03 -12.69 10.80
N THR A 124 6.12 -11.75 10.57
CA THR A 124 5.89 -11.15 9.24
C THR A 124 5.68 -9.65 9.33
N LEU A 125 6.50 -8.91 8.61
CA LEU A 125 6.26 -7.51 8.27
C LEU A 125 5.97 -7.40 6.78
N ASP A 126 4.75 -7.01 6.44
CA ASP A 126 4.36 -6.81 5.05
C ASP A 126 4.07 -5.34 4.77
N VAL A 127 5.01 -4.71 4.08
CA VAL A 127 4.96 -3.32 3.63
C VAL A 127 4.94 -3.24 2.11
N SER A 128 4.41 -4.28 1.44
CA SER A 128 4.18 -4.25 0.00
C SER A 128 3.26 -3.10 -0.41
N TYR A 129 3.41 -2.66 -1.67
CA TYR A 129 2.69 -1.52 -2.25
C TYR A 129 2.98 -0.15 -1.59
N ASN A 130 4.04 -0.06 -0.79
CA ASN A 130 4.55 1.21 -0.28
C ASN A 130 5.84 1.60 -1.02
N HIS A 131 5.71 2.07 -2.27
CA HIS A 131 6.85 2.36 -3.17
C HIS A 131 7.93 3.26 -2.55
N GLN A 132 7.52 4.20 -1.71
CA GLN A 132 8.39 5.11 -0.99
C GLN A 132 9.28 4.43 0.09
N LEU A 133 8.99 3.18 0.44
CA LEU A 133 9.77 2.35 1.36
C LEU A 133 10.72 1.39 0.64
N TYR A 134 10.67 1.28 -0.69
CA TYR A 134 11.39 0.22 -1.41
C TYR A 134 12.92 0.33 -1.27
N ASP A 135 13.43 1.54 -1.12
CA ASP A 135 14.86 1.79 -0.90
C ASP A 135 15.26 1.78 0.59
N ARG A 136 14.32 1.49 1.50
CA ARG A 136 14.59 1.38 2.94
C ARG A 136 14.81 -0.07 3.35
N TYR A 137 15.85 -0.26 4.14
CA TYR A 137 16.22 -1.54 4.71
C TYR A 137 16.04 -1.49 6.23
N PHE A 138 15.46 -2.55 6.80
CA PHE A 138 15.27 -2.73 8.23
C PHE A 138 15.98 -4.00 8.66
N HIS A 139 16.73 -3.93 9.76
CA HIS A 139 17.46 -5.08 10.29
C HIS A 139 16.59 -5.82 11.29
N PHE A 140 15.72 -6.71 10.80
CA PHE A 140 14.97 -7.60 11.66
C PHE A 140 15.79 -8.86 12.03
N GLY A 141 15.35 -9.55 13.09
CA GLY A 141 15.89 -10.85 13.44
C GLY A 141 15.75 -11.87 12.30
N PRO A 142 16.54 -12.97 12.30
CA PRO A 142 16.65 -13.89 11.18
C PRO A 142 15.33 -14.62 10.81
N ASN A 143 14.34 -14.60 11.70
CA ASN A 143 13.07 -15.31 11.53
C ASN A 143 11.93 -14.41 11.02
N VAL A 144 12.17 -13.11 10.82
CA VAL A 144 11.14 -12.17 10.36
C VAL A 144 11.12 -12.14 8.84
N VAL A 145 9.98 -12.50 8.26
CA VAL A 145 9.73 -12.35 6.82
C VAL A 145 9.32 -10.91 6.54
N VAL A 146 10.19 -10.16 5.86
CA VAL A 146 9.88 -8.81 5.40
C VAL A 146 9.45 -8.86 3.94
N VAL A 147 8.19 -8.55 3.66
CA VAL A 147 7.64 -8.43 2.31
C VAL A 147 7.71 -6.97 1.89
N HIS A 148 8.51 -6.68 0.87
CA HIS A 148 8.64 -5.37 0.25
C HIS A 148 8.26 -5.44 -1.24
N GLY A 149 8.06 -4.28 -1.87
CA GLY A 149 7.83 -4.21 -3.31
C GLY A 149 6.38 -4.52 -3.72
N ASP A 150 6.19 -4.74 -5.02
CA ASP A 150 4.96 -5.33 -5.55
C ASP A 150 5.08 -6.86 -5.45
N PRO A 151 4.18 -7.58 -4.75
CA PRO A 151 4.13 -9.04 -4.65
C PRO A 151 4.11 -9.77 -6.00
N GLY A 152 3.83 -9.08 -7.11
CA GLY A 152 3.95 -9.61 -8.47
C GLY A 152 5.37 -9.62 -9.06
N ILE A 153 6.34 -8.98 -8.40
CA ILE A 153 7.74 -8.87 -8.84
C ILE A 153 8.62 -9.71 -7.93
N ARG A 154 9.16 -10.82 -8.45
CA ARG A 154 10.20 -11.60 -7.75
C ARG A 154 11.47 -10.78 -7.67
N TYR A 155 11.70 -10.09 -6.56
CA TYR A 155 13.03 -9.54 -6.28
C TYR A 155 13.95 -10.70 -5.96
N HIS A 156 15.00 -10.89 -6.78
CA HIS A 156 16.14 -11.68 -6.38
C HIS A 156 16.71 -11.05 -5.11
N VAL A 157 16.59 -11.75 -3.98
CA VAL A 157 17.32 -11.43 -2.76
C VAL A 157 18.80 -11.32 -3.15
N PRO A 158 19.45 -10.15 -3.02
CA PRO A 158 20.88 -10.09 -3.24
C PRO A 158 21.55 -11.01 -2.21
N PRO A 159 22.48 -11.88 -2.64
CA PRO A 159 23.15 -12.78 -1.71
C PRO A 159 23.89 -11.97 -0.64
N PRO A 160 24.01 -12.50 0.59
CA PRO A 160 24.77 -11.83 1.65
C PRO A 160 26.20 -11.59 1.17
N VAL A 161 26.64 -10.34 1.25
CA VAL A 161 28.01 -9.95 0.88
C VAL A 161 28.97 -10.67 1.83
N SER A 162 29.74 -11.62 1.31
CA SER A 162 30.87 -12.22 2.01
C SER A 162 31.97 -12.59 1.03
N GLY A 163 33.19 -12.11 1.30
CA GLY A 163 34.43 -12.71 0.81
C GLY A 163 35.08 -12.04 -0.41
N TYR A 164 36.10 -11.22 -0.15
CA TYR A 164 37.23 -11.04 -1.05
C TYR A 164 37.96 -12.39 -1.24
N LEU A 165 38.23 -12.75 -2.50
CA LEU A 165 39.21 -13.71 -3.08
C LEU A 165 38.58 -14.82 -3.94
N GLY A 166 39.01 -14.88 -5.20
CA GLY A 166 38.91 -16.09 -6.03
C GLY A 166 38.57 -15.82 -7.49
N SER A 167 39.60 -15.60 -8.31
CA SER A 167 39.52 -15.69 -9.77
C SER A 167 39.07 -17.09 -10.21
N SER A 168 38.08 -17.18 -11.10
CA SER A 168 37.98 -18.28 -12.08
C SER A 168 37.05 -17.91 -13.22
N SER A 169 37.68 -17.64 -14.36
CA SER A 169 37.19 -17.83 -15.74
C SER A 169 36.06 -18.87 -15.87
N GLN A 170 34.94 -18.49 -16.51
CA GLN A 170 34.34 -19.25 -17.61
C GLN A 170 33.59 -18.32 -18.57
N ASN A 171 33.76 -18.63 -19.85
CA ASN A 171 33.31 -17.88 -21.01
C ASN A 171 31.88 -18.28 -21.44
N ASN A 172 31.35 -17.45 -22.35
CA ASN A 172 30.40 -17.76 -23.44
C ASN A 172 28.92 -17.38 -23.26
N ASN A 173 28.59 -16.22 -23.82
CA ASN A 173 27.59 -16.02 -24.89
C ASN A 173 26.27 -16.80 -24.81
N VAL A 174 25.20 -16.12 -24.37
CA VAL A 174 23.86 -16.32 -24.95
C VAL A 174 23.26 -14.95 -25.29
N ALA A 175 23.02 -14.78 -26.59
CA ALA A 175 22.58 -13.57 -27.24
C ALA A 175 21.06 -13.40 -27.22
N LYS A 176 20.64 -12.13 -27.14
CA LYS A 176 19.45 -11.48 -27.74
C LYS A 176 18.12 -12.26 -27.77
N ILE A 177 17.14 -11.81 -26.96
CA ILE A 177 15.71 -11.89 -27.32
C ILE A 177 14.99 -10.57 -26.96
N LEU A 178 14.61 -9.86 -28.03
CA LEU A 178 13.46 -8.96 -28.26
C LEU A 178 13.17 -7.79 -27.30
N GLY A 179 13.69 -6.62 -27.68
CA GLY A 179 12.88 -5.40 -27.69
C GLY A 179 11.97 -5.41 -28.92
N SER A 180 10.66 -5.63 -28.73
CA SER A 180 9.64 -5.45 -29.77
C SER A 180 8.24 -5.32 -29.16
N VAL A 181 8.01 -4.24 -28.41
CA VAL A 181 6.66 -3.89 -27.91
C VAL A 181 6.31 -2.44 -28.24
N ILE A 182 7.30 -1.55 -28.32
CA ILE A 182 7.07 -0.10 -28.49
C ILE A 182 6.70 0.26 -29.94
N GLY A 183 7.15 -0.51 -30.95
CA GLY A 183 6.78 -0.27 -32.35
C GLY A 183 5.37 -0.73 -32.70
N SER A 184 4.90 -1.83 -32.09
CA SER A 184 3.59 -2.41 -32.36
C SER A 184 2.45 -1.57 -31.81
N THR A 185 2.62 -0.91 -30.66
CA THR A 185 1.57 -0.06 -30.06
C THR A 185 1.31 1.19 -30.90
N VAL A 186 2.37 1.84 -31.41
CA VAL A 186 2.23 3.02 -32.26
C VAL A 186 1.57 2.67 -33.59
N LEU A 187 1.92 1.54 -34.20
CA LEU A 187 1.31 1.11 -35.46
C LEU A 187 -0.19 0.78 -35.29
N VAL A 188 -0.57 0.13 -34.18
CA VAL A 188 -1.98 -0.18 -33.89
C VAL A 188 -2.79 1.10 -33.68
N LEU A 189 -2.26 2.09 -32.97
CA LEU A 189 -2.94 3.38 -32.77
C LEU A 189 -3.15 4.12 -34.10
N LEU A 190 -2.15 4.14 -34.98
CA LEU A 190 -2.27 4.77 -36.30
C LEU A 190 -3.32 4.09 -37.20
N LEU A 191 -3.43 2.76 -37.12
CA LEU A 191 -4.45 2.02 -37.87
C LEU A 191 -5.87 2.32 -37.35
N ILE A 192 -6.04 2.44 -36.03
CA ILE A 192 -7.33 2.80 -35.42
C ILE A 192 -7.78 4.19 -35.88
N GLU A 193 -6.88 5.18 -35.87
CA GLU A 193 -7.19 6.54 -36.33
C GLU A 193 -7.58 6.57 -37.82
N PHE A 194 -6.88 5.80 -38.66
CA PHE A 194 -7.19 5.71 -40.08
C PHE A 194 -8.57 5.11 -40.35
N VAL A 195 -8.96 4.05 -39.61
CA VAL A 195 -10.29 3.43 -39.74
C VAL A 195 -11.38 4.41 -39.31
N ILE A 196 -11.20 5.14 -38.20
CA ILE A 196 -12.16 6.17 -37.75
C ILE A 196 -12.33 7.24 -38.82
N PHE A 197 -11.24 7.71 -39.42
CA PHE A 197 -11.28 8.70 -40.50
C PHE A 197 -12.11 8.22 -41.70
N LEU A 198 -11.93 6.96 -42.14
CA LEU A 198 -12.71 6.38 -43.24
C LEU A 198 -14.21 6.29 -42.89
N CYS A 199 -14.55 5.83 -41.68
CA CYS A 199 -15.93 5.75 -41.21
C CYS A 199 -16.62 7.13 -41.18
N VAL A 200 -15.89 8.18 -40.76
CA VAL A 200 -16.42 9.55 -40.75
C VAL A 200 -16.61 10.08 -42.19
N LYS A 201 -15.69 9.78 -43.10
CA LYS A 201 -15.78 10.20 -44.50
C LYS A 201 -16.98 9.53 -45.21
N GLU A 202 -17.15 8.23 -45.01
CA GLU A 202 -18.31 7.46 -45.50
C GLU A 202 -19.62 8.02 -44.93
N LYS A 203 -19.69 8.27 -43.61
CA LYS A 203 -20.88 8.86 -42.98
C LYS A 203 -21.21 10.25 -43.55
N LYS A 204 -20.20 11.09 -43.79
CA LYS A 204 -20.38 12.41 -44.43
C LYS A 204 -20.85 12.28 -45.88
N ALA A 205 -20.37 11.30 -46.63
CA ALA A 205 -20.83 11.04 -47.99
C ALA A 205 -22.29 10.55 -47.99
N TYR A 206 -22.65 9.62 -47.10
CA TYR A 206 -24.01 9.13 -46.93
C TYR A 206 -24.98 10.26 -46.57
N HIS A 207 -24.61 11.13 -45.63
CA HIS A 207 -25.45 12.26 -45.21
C HIS A 207 -25.61 13.33 -46.29
N LYS A 208 -24.66 13.42 -47.23
CA LYS A 208 -24.72 14.31 -48.38
C LYS A 208 -25.59 13.74 -49.51
N MET A 209 -25.69 12.42 -49.63
CA MET A 209 -26.54 11.72 -50.60
C MET A 209 -28.00 11.59 -50.12
N HIS A 210 -28.23 11.52 -48.81
CA HIS A 210 -29.56 11.53 -48.20
C HIS A 210 -29.72 12.70 -47.22
N PRO A 211 -29.94 13.94 -47.70
CA PRO A 211 -30.36 15.03 -46.82
C PRO A 211 -31.70 14.66 -46.20
N GLN A 212 -31.76 14.65 -44.86
CA GLN A 212 -33.02 14.48 -44.15
C GLN A 212 -33.95 15.64 -44.52
N GLN A 213 -35.04 15.36 -45.25
CA GLN A 213 -36.17 16.26 -45.32
C GLN A 213 -36.81 16.29 -43.93
N HIS A 214 -36.59 17.36 -43.18
CA HIS A 214 -37.45 17.70 -42.05
C HIS A 214 -38.59 18.56 -42.59
N SER A 215 -39.78 17.96 -42.57
CA SER A 215 -41.07 18.61 -42.76
C SER A 215 -41.21 19.70 -41.70
N GLY A 216 -41.45 20.93 -42.13
CA GLY A 216 -41.96 21.97 -41.26
C GLY A 216 -43.47 21.80 -41.11
N ASP A 217 -43.93 21.88 -39.86
CA ASP A 217 -45.24 22.41 -39.49
C ASP A 217 -44.99 23.73 -38.74
#